data_AF-A0A9E2P2C9-F1
#
_entry.id   AF-A0A9E2P2C9-F1
#
_cell.length_a   1.000
_cell.length_b   1.000
_cell.length_c   1.000
_cell.angle_alpha   90.00
_cell.angle_beta   90.00
_cell.angle_gamma   90.00
#
_symmetry.space_group_name_H-M   'P 1'
#
loop_
_entity.id
_entity.type
_entity.pdbx_description
1 polymer ?
#
loop_
_entity_poly.entity_id
_entity_poly.type
_entity_poly.pdbx_seq_one_letter_code
_entity_poly.pdbx_strand_id
1 'polypeptide(L)' 'MRTIVKVIIPIYKTILNQWKNAALANNMRLATHPIVFLKPGWLNINLITQQYPQSTVMEVSDNWIGTRRGIAGYN' A
#
# COMPACT_ATOMS: atom_id res chain seq x y z
N MET A 1 -22.99 5.91 0.24
CA MET A 1 -22.76 5.22 -1.05
C MET A 1 -22.06 3.90 -0.77
N ARG A 2 -22.54 2.79 -1.34
CA ARG A 2 -21.94 1.46 -1.15
C ARG A 2 -20.85 1.26 -2.21
N THR A 3 -19.59 1.33 -1.82
CA THR A 3 -18.48 1.15 -2.78
C THR A 3 -18.22 -0.35 -2.98
N ILE A 4 -18.38 -0.82 -4.21
CA ILE A 4 -18.20 -2.24 -4.59
C ILE A 4 -16.74 -2.59 -4.93
N VAL A 5 -15.87 -1.59 -5.06
CA VAL A 5 -14.45 -1.74 -5.41
C VAL A 5 -13.58 -1.03 -4.37
N LYS A 6 -12.43 -1.63 -4.05
CA LYS A 6 -11.41 -1.09 -3.16
C LYS A 6 -10.04 -1.32 -3.81
N VAL A 7 -9.17 -0.32 -3.76
CA VAL A 7 -7.80 -0.41 -4.27
C VAL A 7 -6.89 -0.78 -3.12
N ILE A 8 -6.20 -1.91 -3.23
CA ILE A 8 -5.25 -2.40 -2.22
C ILE A 8 -3.84 -2.25 -2.79
N ILE A 9 -3.00 -1.50 -2.09
CA ILE A 9 -1.60 -1.26 -2.50
C ILE A 9 -0.69 -1.89 -1.45
N PRO A 10 -0.02 -3.00 -1.77
CA PRO A 10 0.99 -3.61 -0.91
C PRO A 10 2.22 -2.70 -0.75
N ILE A 11 2.62 -2.45 0.49
CA ILE A 11 3.83 -1.69 0.83
C ILE A 11 4.81 -2.60 1.57
N TYR A 12 5.97 -2.83 0.94
CA TYR A 12 7.01 -3.72 1.46
C TYR A 12 8.24 -2.98 2.02
N LYS A 13 8.39 -1.68 1.69
CA LYS A 13 9.54 -0.85 2.07
C LYS A 13 9.07 0.57 2.35
N THR A 14 9.73 1.22 3.31
CA THR A 14 9.46 2.60 3.71
C THR A 14 10.08 3.61 2.75
N ILE A 15 11.28 3.32 2.27
CA ILE A 15 12.00 4.14 1.29
C ILE A 15 11.68 3.63 -0.10
N LEU A 16 10.97 4.46 -0.86
CA LEU A 16 10.63 4.20 -2.25
C LEU A 16 11.65 4.89 -3.15
N ASN A 17 12.13 4.17 -4.18
CA ASN A 17 12.90 4.80 -5.24
C ASN A 17 12.00 5.69 -6.11
N GLN A 18 12.59 6.48 -6.99
CA GLN A 18 11.86 7.43 -7.84
C GLN A 18 10.71 6.78 -8.63
N TRP A 19 10.95 5.60 -9.20
CA TRP A 19 9.95 4.84 -9.95
C TRP A 19 8.77 4.40 -9.08
N LYS A 20 9.04 3.89 -7.88
CA LYS A 20 7.99 3.49 -6.93
C LYS A 20 7.19 4.68 -6.41
N ASN A 21 7.83 5.82 -6.19
CA ASN A 21 7.13 7.06 -5.85
C ASN A 21 6.20 7.50 -6.98
N ALA A 22 6.67 7.49 -8.23
CA ALA A 22 5.84 7.83 -9.39
C ALA A 22 4.66 6.86 -9.57
N ALA A 23 4.89 5.55 -9.40
CA ALA A 23 3.85 4.54 -9.47
C ALA A 23 2.80 4.74 -8.36
N LEU A 24 3.23 5.00 -7.13
CA LEU A 24 2.34 5.28 -6.02
C LEU A 24 1.52 6.54 -6.28
N ALA A 25 2.16 7.64 -6.69
CA ALA A 25 1.47 8.88 -7.04
C ALA A 25 0.41 8.68 -8.15
N ASN A 26 0.72 7.86 -9.16
CA ASN A 26 -0.24 7.52 -10.20
C ASN A 26 -1.42 6.69 -9.66
N ASN A 27 -1.16 5.71 -8.80
CA ASN A 27 -2.22 4.92 -8.16
C ASN A 27 -3.16 5.78 -7.32
N MET A 28 -2.64 6.83 -6.68
CA MET A 28 -3.47 7.76 -5.89
C MET A 28 -4.47 8.54 -6.73
N ARG A 29 -4.34 8.57 -8.07
CA ARG A 29 -5.37 9.13 -8.97
C ARG A 29 -6.66 8.30 -8.95
N LEU A 30 -6.61 7.06 -8.46
CA LEU A 30 -7.78 6.18 -8.27
C LEU A 30 -8.52 6.43 -6.94
N ALA A 31 -8.25 7.55 -6.26
CA ALA A 31 -8.86 7.90 -4.97
C ALA A 31 -10.38 8.15 -5.00
N THR A 32 -11.02 8.06 -6.17
CA THR A 32 -12.48 7.91 -6.27
C THR A 32 -12.97 6.60 -5.62
N HIS A 33 -12.06 5.64 -5.42
CA HIS A 33 -12.28 4.43 -4.63
C HIS A 33 -11.46 4.48 -3.32
N PRO A 34 -11.94 3.84 -2.24
CA PRO A 34 -11.15 3.66 -1.02
C PRO A 34 -9.81 3.00 -1.34
N ILE A 35 -8.73 3.62 -0.86
CA ILE A 35 -7.37 3.10 -0.98
C ILE A 35 -6.93 2.56 0.37
N VAL A 36 -6.40 1.33 0.36
CA VAL A 36 -5.82 0.67 1.54
C VAL A 36 -4.37 0.35 1.27
N PHE A 37 -3.48 0.85 2.13
CA PHE A 37 -2.11 0.39 2.22
C PHE A 37 -2.06 -0.89 3.05
N LEU A 38 -1.65 -1.98 2.43
CA LEU A 38 -1.48 -3.27 3.07
C LEU A 38 0.00 -3.44 3.41
N LYS A 39 0.32 -3.63 4.69
CA LYS A 39 1.72 -3.72 5.16
C LYS A 39 1.92 -4.86 6.16
N PRO A 40 3.15 -5.36 6.34
CA PRO A 40 3.44 -6.20 7.49
C PRO A 40 3.43 -5.37 8.78
N GLY A 41 3.11 -6.00 9.91
CA GLY A 41 3.00 -5.34 11.22
C GLY A 41 4.26 -4.56 11.63
N TRP A 42 5.45 -5.11 11.36
CA TRP A 42 6.73 -4.49 11.72
C TRP A 42 7.13 -3.29 10.86
N LEU A 43 6.50 -3.08 9.70
CA LEU A 43 6.88 -1.99 8.80
C LEU A 43 6.22 -0.68 9.25
N ASN A 44 7.01 0.38 9.45
CA ASN A 44 6.49 1.71 9.74
C ASN A 44 6.37 2.54 8.46
N ILE A 45 5.14 2.84 8.01
CA ILE A 45 4.88 3.59 6.78
C ILE A 45 4.40 5.03 7.03
N ASN A 46 4.66 5.58 8.21
CA ASN A 46 4.10 6.88 8.64
C ASN A 46 4.34 8.01 7.63
N LEU A 47 5.52 8.08 7.02
CA LEU A 47 5.84 9.08 6.00
C LEU A 47 4.93 8.96 4.77
N ILE A 48 4.65 7.74 4.32
CA ILE A 48 3.77 7.46 3.17
C ILE A 48 2.33 7.83 3.51
N THR A 49 1.86 7.50 4.72
CA THR A 49 0.49 7.84 5.15
C THR A 49 0.31 9.33 5.39
N GLN A 50 1.35 10.05 5.84
CA GLN A 50 1.33 11.51 5.95
C GLN A 50 1.23 12.17 4.57
N GLN A 51 1.92 11.63 3.57
CA GLN A 51 1.84 12.11 2.19
C GLN A 51 0.48 11.84 1.55
N TYR A 52 -0.20 10.76 1.95
CA TYR A 52 -1.46 10.29 1.38
C TYR A 52 -2.53 10.06 2.45
N PRO A 53 -3.03 11.12 3.11
CA PRO A 53 -3.96 11.00 4.24
C PRO A 53 -5.33 10.43 3.88
N GLN A 54 -5.68 10.39 2.59
CA GLN A 54 -6.91 9.75 2.09
C GLN A 54 -6.86 8.21 2.12
N SER A 55 -5.70 7.62 2.37
CA SER A 55 -5.53 6.17 2.45
C SER A 55 -5.77 5.67 3.88
N THR A 56 -6.23 4.42 3.98
CA THR A 56 -6.29 3.69 5.26
C THR A 56 -5.22 2.62 5.30
N VAL A 57 -4.84 2.18 6.50
CA VAL A 57 -3.80 1.14 6.67
C VAL A 57 -4.45 -0.15 7.15
N MET A 58 -4.04 -1.26 6.56
CA MET A 58 -4.35 -2.60 7.03
C MET A 58 -3.04 -3.34 7.28
N GLU A 59 -2.89 -3.87 8.49
CA GLU A 59 -1.74 -4.68 8.85
C GLU A 59 -2.03 -6.16 8.62
N VAL A 60 -1.03 -6.86 8.12
CA VAL A 60 -1.05 -8.32 7.97
C VAL A 60 0.19 -8.93 8.57
N SER A 61 0.14 -10.23 8.82
CA SER A 61 1.34 -10.98 9.21
C SER A 61 2.30 -11.14 8.03
N ASP A 62 3.55 -11.43 8.34
CA ASP A 62 4.63 -11.66 7.37
C ASP A 62 4.38 -12.88 6.46
N ASN A 63 3.41 -13.71 6.84
CA ASN A 63 2.96 -14.83 6.02
C ASN A 63 2.15 -14.37 4.79
N TRP A 64 1.58 -13.17 4.79
CA TRP A 64 0.68 -12.70 3.71
C TRP A 64 1.28 -11.60 2.83
N ILE A 65 2.13 -10.74 3.38
CA ILE A 65 2.91 -9.75 2.65
C ILE A 65 4.36 -9.91 3.07
N GLY A 66 5.21 -10.37 2.15
CA GLY A 66 6.62 -10.62 2.43
C GLY A 66 7.15 -11.93 1.85
N THR A 67 8.26 -12.39 2.41
CA THR A 67 9.16 -13.40 1.82
C THR A 67 8.70 -14.85 1.94
N ARG A 68 7.71 -15.16 2.79
CA ARG A 68 7.33 -16.56 3.09
C ARG A 68 6.21 -17.12 2.22
N ARG A 69 5.09 -16.39 2.07
CA ARG A 69 3.96 -16.78 1.19
C ARG A 69 3.26 -15.58 0.56
N GLY A 70 3.89 -14.41 0.62
CA GLY A 70 3.26 -13.18 0.16
C GLY A 70 3.19 -13.11 -1.36
N ILE A 71 2.23 -12.32 -1.84
CA ILE A 71 2.23 -11.84 -3.22
C ILE A 71 3.53 -11.04 -3.36
N ALA A 72 4.54 -11.61 -4.01
CA ALA A 72 5.69 -10.85 -4.48
C ALA A 72 5.16 -9.94 -5.59
N GLY A 73 5.10 -8.63 -5.33
CA GLY A 73 4.76 -7.67 -6.39
C GLY A 73 5.67 -7.92 -7.59
N TYR A 74 5.07 -7.97 -8.79
CA TYR A 74 5.67 -8.32 -10.09
C TYR A 74 7.19 -8.42 -10.05
N ASN A 75 7.70 -9.66 -9.99
CA ASN A 75 9.10 -9.96 -10.26
C ASN A 75 9.52 -9.43 -11.62
#